data_AF-A0A180GRE5-F1
#
_entry.id   AF-A0A180GRE5-F1
#
_cell.length_a   1.000
_cell.length_b   1.000
_cell.length_c   1.000
_cell.angle_alpha   90.00
_cell.angle_beta   90.00
_cell.angle_gamma   90.00
#
_symmetry.space_group_name_H-M   'P 1'
#
loop_
_entity.id
_entity.type
_entity.pdbx_description
1 polymer ?
#
loop_
_entity_poly.entity_id
_entity_poly.type
_entity_poly.pdbx_seq_one_letter_code
_entity_poly.pdbx_strand_id
1 'polypeptide(L)'
;MKLLRTHSLPFEKIVKCRANLTPSFSKMEWNHAIQLWPQYKVITDIPEYNPIEPYIPKTFAAEVFRAIEKAEVDTSQSGAADNEARVAVLIRVVRKNCPIPSPMPSKCPALFESTVNRSTSFLTARKILVEISSLFSGAVSNDAEGYIAGTASSQGRIESIYTVLGACVNVVLEVKAGGIRNRNFAQMMAELESCDMLNVSRQLNLNTLQGVLSSQTEWHFWAYDRRGFTVSEAIAPYHRDEKQEIMNRLKIVARLFGQFLKGYCPALHAFIRRSEGKGFQEQQEHSPSYNEWKKASSLAEAAQAKAFSAKGEQDFAVVRSLLNQSYDALPHDCKRPLRFPTQSNIIDECIEELQCRKT
;
A
#
# COMPACT_ATOMS: atom_id res chain seq x y z
N MET A 1 -20.61 -2.97 -15.10
CA MET A 1 -21.46 -4.08 -14.58
C MET A 1 -22.89 -4.04 -15.10
N LYS A 2 -23.67 -2.95 -14.92
CA LYS A 2 -25.06 -2.84 -15.43
C LYS A 2 -25.15 -3.00 -16.96
N LEU A 3 -24.35 -2.25 -17.73
CA LEU A 3 -24.21 -2.38 -19.19
C LEU A 3 -23.70 -3.77 -19.67
N LEU A 4 -22.97 -4.49 -18.82
CA LEU A 4 -22.35 -5.78 -19.17
C LEU A 4 -23.37 -6.93 -19.16
N ARG A 5 -24.43 -6.82 -18.34
CA ARG A 5 -25.54 -7.78 -18.32
C ARG A 5 -26.57 -7.49 -19.41
N THR A 6 -26.69 -6.25 -19.85
CA THR A 6 -27.71 -5.82 -20.83
C THR A 6 -27.38 -6.18 -22.28
N HIS A 7 -26.11 -6.47 -22.60
CA HIS A 7 -25.66 -6.56 -24.00
C HIS A 7 -25.02 -7.89 -24.42
N SER A 8 -25.08 -8.94 -23.59
CA SER A 8 -24.68 -10.32 -23.95
C SER A 8 -23.39 -10.43 -24.78
N LEU A 9 -22.36 -9.66 -24.42
CA LEU A 9 -21.12 -9.61 -25.20
C LEU A 9 -20.34 -10.93 -25.05
N PRO A 10 -19.69 -11.44 -26.12
CA PRO A 10 -18.85 -12.63 -26.05
C PRO A 10 -17.71 -12.45 -25.05
N PHE A 11 -17.40 -13.50 -24.28
CA PHE A 11 -16.41 -13.49 -23.20
C PHE A 11 -15.03 -13.01 -23.68
N GLU A 12 -14.58 -13.36 -24.89
CA GLU A 12 -13.27 -12.89 -25.39
C GLU A 12 -13.24 -11.37 -25.65
N LYS A 13 -14.36 -10.76 -26.09
CA LYS A 13 -14.45 -9.30 -26.26
C LYS A 13 -14.51 -8.59 -24.90
N ILE A 14 -15.11 -9.22 -23.89
CA ILE A 14 -15.11 -8.73 -22.50
C ILE A 14 -13.69 -8.71 -21.94
N VAL A 15 -12.92 -9.78 -22.10
CA VAL A 15 -11.52 -9.87 -21.65
C VAL A 15 -10.65 -8.81 -22.34
N LYS A 16 -10.83 -8.59 -23.65
CA LYS A 16 -10.11 -7.55 -24.41
C LYS A 16 -10.44 -6.12 -23.96
N CYS A 17 -11.71 -5.80 -23.71
CA CYS A 17 -12.10 -4.48 -23.18
C CYS A 17 -11.64 -4.30 -21.72
N ARG A 18 -11.62 -5.38 -20.93
CA ARG A 18 -11.27 -5.37 -19.50
C ARG A 18 -9.77 -5.32 -19.24
N ALA A 19 -8.96 -5.88 -20.13
CA ALA A 19 -7.50 -5.71 -20.11
C ALA A 19 -7.07 -4.25 -20.33
N ASN A 20 -7.91 -3.44 -21.00
CA ASN A 20 -7.66 -2.04 -21.33
C ASN A 20 -8.42 -1.06 -20.42
N LEU A 21 -9.24 -1.55 -19.50
CA LEU A 21 -9.95 -0.75 -18.52
C LEU A 21 -9.35 -1.06 -17.16
N THR A 22 -8.40 -0.24 -16.68
CA THR A 22 -8.17 -0.11 -15.23
C THR A 22 -9.44 0.52 -14.69
N PRO A 23 -10.34 -0.23 -14.04
CA PRO A 23 -11.67 0.30 -13.79
C PRO A 23 -11.55 1.30 -12.66
N SER A 24 -11.62 2.58 -12.98
CA SER A 24 -11.75 3.57 -11.94
C SER A 24 -13.15 3.59 -11.36
N PHE A 25 -13.26 3.23 -10.08
CA PHE A 25 -14.52 3.26 -9.34
C PHE A 25 -14.68 4.51 -8.47
N SER A 26 -14.00 5.60 -8.79
CA SER A 26 -14.07 6.87 -8.03
C SER A 26 -15.48 7.47 -7.92
N LYS A 27 -16.43 7.02 -8.75
CA LYS A 27 -17.85 7.41 -8.72
C LYS A 27 -18.77 6.35 -8.09
N MET A 28 -18.20 5.31 -7.48
CA MET A 28 -18.96 4.27 -6.82
C MET A 28 -19.56 4.82 -5.52
N GLU A 29 -20.86 4.65 -5.36
CA GLU A 29 -21.61 5.08 -4.18
C GLU A 29 -22.07 3.82 -3.42
N TRP A 30 -22.39 3.96 -2.14
CA TRP A 30 -22.81 2.81 -1.33
C TRP A 30 -24.05 2.11 -1.89
N ASN A 31 -25.00 2.85 -2.46
CA ASN A 31 -26.16 2.28 -3.15
C ASN A 31 -25.79 1.39 -4.33
N HIS A 32 -24.66 1.64 -5.00
CA HIS A 32 -24.14 0.75 -6.03
C HIS A 32 -23.56 -0.53 -5.42
N ALA A 33 -22.87 -0.42 -4.27
CA ALA A 33 -22.35 -1.58 -3.55
C ALA A 33 -23.49 -2.50 -3.08
N ILE A 34 -24.59 -1.96 -2.53
CA ILE A 34 -25.76 -2.75 -2.13
C ILE A 34 -26.33 -3.55 -3.33
N GLN A 35 -26.36 -2.97 -4.53
CA GLN A 35 -26.85 -3.66 -5.72
C GLN A 35 -25.93 -4.80 -6.19
N LEU A 36 -24.63 -4.68 -5.94
CA LEU A 36 -23.62 -5.65 -6.37
C LEU A 36 -23.41 -6.75 -5.32
N TRP A 37 -23.48 -6.39 -4.04
CA TRP A 37 -23.29 -7.27 -2.89
C TRP A 37 -24.44 -7.03 -1.89
N PRO A 38 -25.63 -7.59 -2.15
CA PRO A 38 -26.85 -7.31 -1.38
C PRO A 38 -26.80 -7.79 0.07
N GLN A 39 -25.80 -8.60 0.44
CA GLN A 39 -25.52 -8.98 1.82
C GLN A 39 -24.98 -7.81 2.67
N TYR A 40 -24.45 -6.75 2.07
CA TYR A 40 -23.93 -5.56 2.76
C TYR A 40 -24.87 -4.37 2.56
N LYS A 41 -25.95 -4.30 3.35
CA LYS A 41 -26.95 -3.22 3.27
C LYS A 41 -26.42 -1.93 3.90
N VAL A 42 -25.66 -2.08 4.98
CA VAL A 42 -24.94 -1.00 5.67
C VAL A 42 -23.46 -1.38 5.84
N ILE A 43 -22.59 -0.40 6.08
CA ILE A 43 -21.13 -0.67 6.18
C ILE A 43 -20.83 -1.65 7.32
N THR A 44 -21.56 -1.56 8.42
CA THR A 44 -21.39 -2.44 9.58
C THR A 44 -21.77 -3.89 9.30
N ASP A 45 -22.36 -4.19 8.14
CA ASP A 45 -22.59 -5.57 7.70
C ASP A 45 -21.31 -6.24 7.19
N ILE A 46 -20.25 -5.45 6.87
CA ILE A 46 -18.94 -6.00 6.54
C ILE A 46 -18.32 -6.56 7.82
N PRO A 47 -18.02 -7.87 7.89
CA PRO A 47 -17.46 -8.46 9.09
C PRO A 47 -16.12 -7.82 9.46
N GLU A 48 -16.01 -7.47 10.74
CA GLU A 48 -14.76 -7.00 11.29
C GLU A 48 -13.80 -8.17 11.52
N TYR A 49 -12.50 -7.97 11.27
CA TYR A 49 -11.46 -8.91 11.67
C TYR A 49 -10.31 -8.19 12.36
N ASN A 50 -9.63 -8.88 13.28
CA ASN A 50 -8.41 -8.38 13.89
C ASN A 50 -7.19 -8.93 13.14
N PRO A 51 -6.44 -8.11 12.37
CA PRO A 51 -5.27 -8.59 11.66
C PRO A 51 -4.19 -9.02 12.66
N ILE A 52 -3.66 -10.24 12.49
CA ILE A 52 -2.43 -10.63 13.18
C ILE A 52 -1.29 -9.73 12.67
N GLU A 53 -0.56 -9.13 13.60
CA GLU A 53 0.52 -8.19 13.36
C GLU A 53 1.87 -8.92 13.51
N PRO A 54 2.76 -8.90 12.50
CA PRO A 54 4.12 -9.41 12.64
C PRO A 54 4.95 -8.47 13.53
N TYR A 55 6.04 -9.00 14.08
CA TYR A 55 7.00 -8.18 14.82
C TYR A 55 7.64 -7.12 13.90
N ILE A 56 7.66 -5.88 14.37
CA ILE A 56 8.40 -4.78 13.76
C ILE A 56 9.51 -4.37 14.71
N PRO A 57 10.79 -4.45 14.30
CA PRO A 57 11.88 -4.02 15.15
C PRO A 57 11.85 -2.53 15.39
N LYS A 58 12.41 -2.12 16.54
CA LYS A 58 12.50 -0.72 16.93
C LYS A 58 13.37 0.06 15.93
N THR A 59 14.43 -0.57 15.44
CA THR A 59 15.33 0.02 14.44
C THR A 59 14.57 0.39 13.15
N PHE A 60 13.85 -0.58 12.57
CA PHE A 60 13.05 -0.35 11.37
C PHE A 60 11.89 0.63 11.60
N ALA A 61 11.19 0.53 12.74
CA ALA A 61 10.15 1.50 13.08
C ALA A 61 10.71 2.93 13.14
N ALA A 62 11.90 3.11 13.72
CA ALA A 62 12.56 4.41 13.78
C ALA A 62 12.97 4.92 12.39
N GLU A 63 13.45 4.05 11.51
CA GLU A 63 13.74 4.40 10.10
C GLU A 63 12.47 4.92 9.40
N VAL A 64 11.38 4.17 9.50
CA VAL A 64 10.08 4.55 8.92
C VAL A 64 9.59 5.89 9.51
N PHE A 65 9.67 6.07 10.82
CA PHE A 65 9.19 7.30 11.47
C PHE A 65 10.04 8.51 11.09
N ARG A 66 11.37 8.38 11.04
CA ARG A 66 12.23 9.45 10.52
C ARG A 66 11.93 9.79 9.07
N ALA A 67 11.64 8.80 8.23
CA ALA A 67 11.28 9.01 6.84
C ALA A 67 9.94 9.78 6.70
N ILE A 68 8.97 9.51 7.58
CA ILE A 68 7.72 10.27 7.67
C ILE A 68 8.00 11.70 8.14
N GLU A 69 8.69 11.87 9.26
CA GLU A 69 9.01 13.19 9.85
C GLU A 69 9.75 14.08 8.85
N LYS A 70 10.77 13.54 8.17
CA LYS A 70 11.50 14.27 7.12
C LYS A 70 10.56 14.73 6.01
N ALA A 71 9.65 13.86 5.56
CA ALA A 71 8.69 14.22 4.50
C ALA A 71 7.69 15.30 4.93
N GLU A 72 7.24 15.26 6.18
CA GLU A 72 6.36 16.27 6.77
C GLU A 72 7.09 17.63 6.90
N VAL A 73 8.37 17.63 7.27
CA VAL A 73 9.20 18.84 7.34
C VAL A 73 9.49 19.41 5.95
N ASP A 74 9.93 18.59 5.00
CA ASP A 74 10.31 19.04 3.64
C ASP A 74 9.11 19.68 2.91
N THR A 75 7.90 19.14 3.10
CA THR A 75 6.69 19.74 2.53
C THR A 75 6.22 21.01 3.21
N SER A 76 6.58 21.22 4.48
CA SER A 76 6.33 22.51 5.14
C SER A 76 7.22 23.64 4.61
N GLN A 77 8.34 23.32 3.96
CA GLN A 77 9.29 24.28 3.39
C GLN A 77 8.96 24.65 1.93
N SER A 78 8.32 23.74 1.18
CA SER A 78 7.99 23.89 -0.23
C SER A 78 6.54 24.36 -0.46
N GLY A 79 6.27 25.65 -0.25
CA GLY A 79 5.00 26.26 -0.68
C GLY A 79 4.72 27.64 -0.08
N ALA A 80 4.64 28.65 -0.94
CA ALA A 80 4.13 29.99 -0.61
C ALA A 80 2.62 29.93 -0.31
N ALA A 81 2.28 29.81 0.97
CA ALA A 81 0.99 30.19 1.53
C ALA A 81 1.24 30.67 2.97
N ASP A 82 0.55 31.75 3.33
CA ASP A 82 0.92 32.75 4.33
C ASP A 82 1.41 32.29 5.70
N ASN A 83 2.20 33.18 6.31
CA ASN A 83 2.95 33.08 7.57
C ASN A 83 2.20 32.45 8.78
N GLU A 84 0.87 32.31 8.76
CA GLU A 84 0.09 31.68 9.83
C GLU A 84 0.19 30.13 9.84
N ALA A 85 0.34 29.48 8.68
CA ALA A 85 0.56 28.02 8.61
C ALA A 85 1.95 27.62 9.13
N ARG A 86 2.94 28.48 8.84
CA ARG A 86 4.29 28.39 9.43
C ARG A 86 4.23 28.54 10.94
N VAL A 87 3.42 29.47 11.46
CA VAL A 87 3.22 29.68 12.89
C VAL A 87 2.53 28.49 13.56
N ALA A 88 1.56 27.81 12.94
CA ALA A 88 0.90 26.65 13.54
C ALA A 88 1.82 25.42 13.68
N VAL A 89 2.65 25.14 12.66
CA VAL A 89 3.64 24.06 12.69
C VAL A 89 4.81 24.42 13.62
N LEU A 90 5.30 25.66 13.56
CA LEU A 90 6.35 26.17 14.45
C LEU A 90 5.87 26.19 15.91
N ILE A 91 4.61 26.57 16.20
CA ILE A 91 4.02 26.48 17.55
C ILE A 91 3.95 25.03 18.01
N ARG A 92 3.75 24.05 17.12
CA ARG A 92 3.78 22.62 17.46
C ARG A 92 5.18 22.13 17.83
N VAL A 93 6.20 22.58 17.10
CA VAL A 93 7.63 22.30 17.36
C VAL A 93 8.13 23.03 18.61
N VAL A 94 7.70 24.28 18.82
CA VAL A 94 8.06 25.12 19.97
C VAL A 94 7.31 24.71 21.24
N ARG A 95 6.06 24.20 21.14
CA ARG A 95 5.33 23.62 22.28
C ARG A 95 6.01 22.38 22.88
N LYS A 96 6.82 21.65 22.09
CA LYS A 96 7.67 20.57 22.64
C LYS A 96 8.79 21.12 23.54
N ASN A 97 9.09 22.43 23.50
CA ASN A 97 10.24 23.05 24.16
C ASN A 97 9.92 24.18 25.17
N CYS A 98 8.69 24.70 25.29
CA CYS A 98 8.31 25.68 26.33
C CYS A 98 6.79 25.69 26.65
N PRO A 99 6.37 25.90 27.91
CA PRO A 99 4.96 26.06 28.27
C PRO A 99 4.48 27.53 28.26
N ILE A 100 3.14 27.70 28.33
CA ILE A 100 2.29 28.90 28.60
C ILE A 100 1.81 29.81 27.41
N PRO A 101 0.71 30.65 27.50
CA PRO A 101 -0.65 30.31 27.02
C PRO A 101 -1.42 31.37 26.16
N SER A 102 -2.48 30.93 25.46
CA SER A 102 -3.68 31.69 24.97
C SER A 102 -3.53 32.74 23.83
N PRO A 103 -4.63 33.21 23.21
CA PRO A 103 -5.29 32.59 22.05
C PRO A 103 -5.19 33.43 20.76
N MET A 104 -5.26 32.78 19.59
CA MET A 104 -5.27 33.45 18.28
C MET A 104 -6.65 33.41 17.60
N PRO A 105 -6.94 34.40 16.73
CA PRO A 105 -8.28 34.77 16.33
C PRO A 105 -8.84 33.93 15.19
N SER A 106 -10.17 33.93 15.12
CA SER A 106 -10.99 33.23 14.15
C SER A 106 -11.13 34.03 12.85
N LYS A 107 -10.74 33.44 11.70
CA LYS A 107 -11.54 33.39 10.46
C LYS A 107 -10.78 32.71 9.29
N CYS A 108 -11.53 31.86 8.58
CA CYS A 108 -11.26 31.22 7.26
C CYS A 108 -10.50 29.86 7.22
N PRO A 109 -11.16 28.70 7.47
CA PRO A 109 -10.52 27.37 7.40
C PRO A 109 -10.78 26.52 6.13
N ALA A 110 -11.86 26.75 5.39
CA ALA A 110 -12.47 25.66 4.60
C ALA A 110 -11.76 25.24 3.30
N LEU A 111 -11.05 26.15 2.61
CA LEU A 111 -10.36 25.82 1.34
C LEU A 111 -8.90 25.40 1.55
N PHE A 112 -8.24 25.95 2.57
CA PHE A 112 -6.83 25.72 2.88
C PHE A 112 -6.55 24.38 3.57
N GLU A 113 -7.46 23.91 4.44
CA GLU A 113 -7.34 22.59 5.07
C GLU A 113 -7.27 21.48 4.01
N SER A 114 -8.03 21.57 2.92
CA SER A 114 -8.14 20.49 1.92
C SER A 114 -6.84 20.18 1.16
N THR A 115 -6.01 21.19 0.87
CA THR A 115 -4.83 21.04 0.01
C THR A 115 -3.59 20.69 0.82
N VAL A 116 -3.41 21.31 1.99
CA VAL A 116 -2.37 20.93 2.96
C VAL A 116 -2.62 19.51 3.46
N ASN A 117 -3.89 19.15 3.72
CA ASN A 117 -4.21 17.84 4.27
C ASN A 117 -3.98 16.69 3.26
N ARG A 118 -4.20 16.96 1.98
CA ARG A 118 -3.97 15.99 0.91
C ARG A 118 -2.51 15.59 0.77
N SER A 119 -1.60 16.54 0.96
CA SER A 119 -0.16 16.32 0.81
C SER A 119 0.40 15.43 1.91
N THR A 120 -0.02 15.64 3.17
CA THR A 120 0.55 14.94 4.33
C THR A 120 0.15 13.46 4.43
N SER A 121 -1.14 13.10 4.30
CA SER A 121 -1.55 11.68 4.36
C SER A 121 -0.92 10.85 3.25
N PHE A 122 -0.86 11.44 2.06
CA PHE A 122 -0.26 10.82 0.90
C PHE A 122 1.24 10.54 1.11
N LEU A 123 1.98 11.51 1.63
CA LEU A 123 3.40 11.36 1.89
C LEU A 123 3.68 10.34 2.99
N THR A 124 2.93 10.38 4.09
CA THR A 124 3.06 9.41 5.18
C THR A 124 2.84 7.98 4.67
N ALA A 125 1.72 7.74 3.95
CA ALA A 125 1.46 6.43 3.37
C ALA A 125 2.58 6.00 2.41
N ARG A 126 2.97 6.89 1.48
CA ARG A 126 4.02 6.60 0.49
C ARG A 126 5.35 6.24 1.14
N LYS A 127 5.77 6.96 2.19
CA LYS A 127 7.05 6.69 2.87
C LYS A 127 7.05 5.35 3.57
N ILE A 128 5.98 5.03 4.31
CA ILE A 128 5.85 3.71 4.94
C ILE A 128 5.94 2.60 3.89
N LEU A 129 5.27 2.76 2.75
CA LEU A 129 5.24 1.72 1.73
C LEU A 129 6.58 1.56 0.99
N VAL A 130 7.34 2.64 0.81
CA VAL A 130 8.70 2.55 0.23
C VAL A 130 9.58 1.71 1.14
N GLU A 131 9.57 1.97 2.44
CA GLU A 131 10.37 1.20 3.41
C GLU A 131 9.90 -0.25 3.55
N ILE A 132 8.58 -0.51 3.47
CA ILE A 132 8.07 -1.88 3.52
C ILE A 132 8.39 -2.63 2.22
N SER A 133 8.26 -1.98 1.06
CA SER A 133 8.52 -2.62 -0.23
C SER A 133 10.02 -2.92 -0.42
N SER A 134 10.91 -2.10 0.16
CA SER A 134 12.36 -2.33 0.09
C SER A 134 12.79 -3.63 0.76
N LEU A 135 12.04 -4.12 1.76
CA LEU A 135 12.26 -5.43 2.40
C LEU A 135 12.12 -6.62 1.42
N PHE A 136 11.47 -6.41 0.27
CA PHE A 136 11.27 -7.44 -0.74
C PHE A 136 12.26 -7.34 -1.91
N SER A 137 13.33 -6.54 -1.77
CA SER A 137 14.42 -6.45 -2.77
C SER A 137 13.95 -6.18 -4.20
N GLY A 138 12.82 -5.47 -4.35
CA GLY A 138 12.21 -5.13 -5.65
C GLY A 138 11.26 -6.18 -6.21
N ALA A 139 11.12 -7.35 -5.55
CA ALA A 139 10.11 -8.35 -5.90
C ALA A 139 8.69 -7.80 -5.78
N VAL A 140 8.48 -6.90 -4.81
CA VAL A 140 7.25 -6.12 -4.68
C VAL A 140 7.53 -4.70 -5.14
N SER A 141 6.76 -4.24 -6.12
CA SER A 141 6.87 -2.89 -6.65
C SER A 141 5.49 -2.28 -6.80
N ASN A 142 5.41 -0.96 -6.67
CA ASN A 142 4.25 -0.22 -7.10
C ASN A 142 4.31 -0.12 -8.62
N ASP A 143 3.31 -0.62 -9.33
CA ASP A 143 3.19 -0.36 -10.77
C ASP A 143 2.69 1.08 -10.99
N ALA A 144 3.53 2.04 -10.60
CA ALA A 144 3.32 3.46 -10.85
C ALA A 144 3.71 3.84 -12.30
N GLU A 145 4.22 2.90 -13.10
CA GLU A 145 4.49 3.09 -14.54
C GLU A 145 3.22 3.01 -15.41
N GLY A 146 2.04 2.85 -14.81
CA GLY A 146 0.79 3.31 -15.39
C GLY A 146 0.65 4.84 -15.28
N TYR A 147 1.51 5.63 -15.94
CA TYR A 147 1.02 6.91 -16.44
C TYR A 147 -0.15 6.57 -17.36
N ILE A 148 -1.37 6.78 -16.87
CA ILE A 148 -2.56 6.76 -17.69
C ILE A 148 -2.41 7.96 -18.63
N ALA A 149 -1.76 7.75 -19.77
CA ALA A 149 -1.82 8.66 -20.90
C ALA A 149 -3.29 8.69 -21.35
N GLY A 150 -4.03 9.69 -20.85
CA GLY A 150 -5.48 9.71 -21.01
C GLY A 150 -6.14 10.88 -20.30
N THR A 151 -5.94 12.06 -20.88
CA THR A 151 -6.72 13.31 -20.74
C THR A 151 -6.43 14.22 -19.54
N ALA A 152 -6.09 15.46 -19.91
CA ALA A 152 -5.66 16.59 -19.11
C ALA A 152 -6.73 17.17 -18.15
N SER A 153 -7.43 16.33 -17.39
CA SER A 153 -8.46 16.81 -16.44
C SER A 153 -8.55 16.07 -15.09
N SER A 154 -7.59 15.22 -14.71
CA SER A 154 -7.61 14.54 -13.41
C SER A 154 -6.57 15.12 -12.43
N GLN A 155 -6.90 16.27 -11.83
CA GLN A 155 -6.20 16.74 -10.64
C GLN A 155 -6.41 15.77 -9.46
N GLY A 156 -5.48 14.84 -9.30
CA GLY A 156 -5.19 14.13 -8.06
C GLY A 156 -5.97 12.82 -7.88
N ARG A 157 -5.35 11.73 -8.30
CA ARG A 157 -5.77 10.39 -7.89
C ARG A 157 -4.53 9.55 -7.76
N ILE A 158 -4.33 8.98 -6.58
CA ILE A 158 -3.18 8.13 -6.34
C ILE A 158 -3.70 6.83 -5.74
N GLU A 159 -4.16 5.97 -6.66
CA GLU A 159 -4.35 4.54 -6.44
C GLU A 159 -2.96 3.92 -6.53
N SER A 160 -2.51 3.24 -5.48
CA SER A 160 -1.24 2.50 -5.52
C SER A 160 -1.53 1.02 -5.51
N ILE A 161 -1.26 0.38 -6.65
CA ILE A 161 -1.42 -1.06 -6.83
C ILE A 161 -0.03 -1.68 -6.71
N TYR A 162 0.18 -2.40 -5.61
CA TYR A 162 1.43 -3.11 -5.38
C TYR A 162 1.34 -4.49 -6.01
N THR A 163 2.34 -4.80 -6.83
CA THR A 163 2.41 -6.05 -7.56
C THR A 163 3.67 -6.83 -7.20
N VAL A 164 3.54 -8.15 -7.17
CA VAL A 164 4.67 -9.08 -7.14
C VAL A 164 5.13 -9.29 -8.57
N LEU A 165 6.40 -8.97 -8.83
CA LEU A 165 7.09 -9.11 -10.11
C LEU A 165 6.39 -8.40 -11.27
N GLY A 166 5.70 -7.29 -10.98
CA GLY A 166 4.98 -6.50 -11.98
C GLY A 166 3.75 -7.19 -12.57
N ALA A 167 3.30 -8.32 -12.00
CA ALA A 167 2.28 -9.16 -12.63
C ALA A 167 1.12 -9.55 -11.71
N CYS A 168 1.40 -9.93 -10.46
CA CYS A 168 0.37 -10.33 -9.51
C CYS A 168 0.05 -9.18 -8.56
N VAL A 169 -1.17 -8.64 -8.57
CA VAL A 169 -1.59 -7.63 -7.59
C VAL A 169 -1.60 -8.27 -6.20
N ASN A 170 -0.92 -7.65 -5.23
CA ASN A 170 -0.79 -8.12 -3.85
C ASN A 170 -1.59 -7.23 -2.89
N VAL A 171 -1.34 -5.92 -2.93
CA VAL A 171 -2.00 -4.93 -2.07
C VAL A 171 -2.59 -3.81 -2.92
N VAL A 172 -3.86 -3.50 -2.68
CA VAL A 172 -4.54 -2.33 -3.23
C VAL A 172 -4.58 -1.24 -2.16
N LEU A 173 -3.96 -0.09 -2.41
CA LEU A 173 -4.00 1.05 -1.51
C LEU A 173 -4.78 2.20 -2.13
N GLU A 174 -5.76 2.68 -1.38
CA GLU A 174 -6.50 3.90 -1.69
C GLU A 174 -6.33 4.93 -0.58
N VAL A 175 -5.81 6.11 -0.94
CA VAL A 175 -5.56 7.21 0.00
C VAL A 175 -6.54 8.36 -0.25
N LYS A 176 -7.24 8.79 0.81
CA LYS A 176 -8.18 9.90 0.78
C LYS A 176 -7.59 11.15 1.43
N ALA A 177 -7.84 12.29 0.79
CA ALA A 177 -7.40 13.61 1.25
C ALA A 177 -8.19 14.11 2.47
N GLY A 178 -9.44 13.65 2.62
CA GLY A 178 -10.30 13.96 3.76
C GLY A 178 -10.77 12.68 4.46
N GLY A 179 -11.69 12.83 5.42
CA GLY A 179 -12.27 11.70 6.14
C GLY A 179 -12.92 10.66 5.22
N ILE A 180 -12.92 9.40 5.66
CA ILE A 180 -13.46 8.30 4.88
C ILE A 180 -14.98 8.33 4.96
N ARG A 181 -15.64 8.15 3.81
CA ARG A 181 -17.11 8.13 3.67
C ARG A 181 -17.56 6.80 3.07
N ASN A 182 -18.86 6.52 3.13
CA ASN A 182 -19.43 5.25 2.64
C ASN A 182 -19.07 4.91 1.19
N ARG A 183 -19.03 5.94 0.33
CA ARG A 183 -18.59 5.79 -1.07
C ARG A 183 -17.16 5.26 -1.20
N ASN A 184 -16.29 5.53 -0.22
CA ASN A 184 -14.91 5.08 -0.22
C ASN A 184 -14.81 3.59 0.13
N PHE A 185 -15.66 3.08 1.03
CA PHE A 185 -15.81 1.64 1.27
C PHE A 185 -16.31 0.94 0.01
N ALA A 186 -17.34 1.48 -0.64
CA ALA A 186 -17.88 0.95 -1.89
C ALA A 186 -16.81 0.89 -3.01
N GLN A 187 -16.00 1.94 -3.13
CA GLN A 187 -14.89 1.99 -4.07
C GLN A 187 -13.84 0.91 -3.77
N MET A 188 -13.40 0.78 -2.51
CA MET A 188 -12.43 -0.24 -2.09
C MET A 188 -12.90 -1.66 -2.41
N MET A 189 -14.17 -1.97 -2.15
CA MET A 189 -14.75 -3.28 -2.49
C MET A 189 -14.66 -3.58 -3.99
N ALA A 190 -15.00 -2.60 -4.83
CA ALA A 190 -14.96 -2.76 -6.29
C ALA A 190 -13.53 -2.88 -6.83
N GLU A 191 -12.59 -2.15 -6.24
CA GLU A 191 -11.16 -2.22 -6.60
C GLU A 191 -10.56 -3.58 -6.22
N LEU A 192 -10.86 -4.09 -5.02
CA LEU A 192 -10.41 -5.41 -4.58
C LEU A 192 -10.97 -6.52 -5.47
N GLU A 193 -12.27 -6.54 -5.74
CA GLU A 193 -12.86 -7.54 -6.63
C GLU A 193 -12.28 -7.43 -8.05
N SER A 194 -12.08 -6.22 -8.57
CA SER A 194 -11.51 -6.04 -9.90
C SER A 194 -10.05 -6.45 -10.01
N CYS A 195 -9.24 -6.18 -8.99
CA CYS A 195 -7.85 -6.62 -8.92
C CYS A 195 -7.73 -8.14 -8.77
N ASP A 196 -8.60 -8.78 -7.99
CA ASP A 196 -8.66 -10.24 -7.95
C ASP A 196 -9.03 -10.83 -9.31
N MET A 197 -10.02 -10.24 -10.00
CA MET A 197 -10.38 -10.69 -11.35
C MET A 197 -9.26 -10.48 -12.37
N LEU A 198 -8.46 -9.41 -12.24
CA LEU A 198 -7.26 -9.21 -13.05
C LEU A 198 -6.23 -10.32 -12.78
N ASN A 199 -5.97 -10.62 -11.51
CA ASN A 199 -5.13 -11.74 -11.09
C ASN A 199 -5.62 -13.07 -11.67
N VAL A 200 -6.91 -13.39 -11.56
CA VAL A 200 -7.54 -14.58 -12.17
C VAL A 200 -7.30 -14.64 -13.68
N SER A 201 -7.51 -13.52 -14.38
CA SER A 201 -7.33 -13.46 -15.85
C SER A 201 -5.88 -13.74 -16.28
N ARG A 202 -4.91 -13.45 -15.40
CA ARG A 202 -3.48 -13.74 -15.58
C ARG A 202 -3.08 -15.12 -15.07
N GLN A 203 -4.05 -15.94 -14.65
CA GLN A 203 -3.86 -17.24 -14.00
C GLN A 203 -3.07 -17.15 -12.69
N LEU A 204 -3.13 -16.01 -12.01
CA LEU A 204 -2.41 -15.72 -10.77
C LEU A 204 -3.37 -15.69 -9.57
N ASN A 205 -4.05 -16.81 -9.32
CA ASN A 205 -5.08 -16.88 -8.28
C ASN A 205 -4.48 -16.74 -6.87
N LEU A 206 -4.93 -15.73 -6.13
CA LEU A 206 -4.66 -15.57 -4.70
C LEU A 206 -5.86 -16.06 -3.90
N ASN A 207 -5.61 -16.64 -2.72
CA ASN A 207 -6.69 -17.05 -1.81
C ASN A 207 -7.38 -15.83 -1.18
N THR A 208 -6.61 -14.78 -0.95
CA THR A 208 -7.10 -13.54 -0.35
C THR A 208 -6.30 -12.37 -0.90
N LEU A 209 -7.00 -11.37 -1.44
CA LEU A 209 -6.40 -10.10 -1.83
C LEU A 209 -6.46 -9.10 -0.67
N GLN A 210 -5.37 -8.37 -0.44
CA GLN A 210 -5.28 -7.39 0.64
C GLN A 210 -5.57 -5.98 0.12
N GLY A 211 -6.21 -5.16 0.96
CA GLY A 211 -6.46 -3.76 0.68
C GLY A 211 -6.18 -2.86 1.86
N VAL A 212 -5.97 -1.57 1.59
CA VAL A 212 -5.84 -0.53 2.60
C VAL A 212 -6.61 0.69 2.12
N LEU A 213 -7.54 1.14 2.94
CA LEU A 213 -8.23 2.41 2.75
C LEU A 213 -7.77 3.36 3.84
N SER A 214 -7.06 4.42 3.47
CA SER A 214 -6.49 5.35 4.45
C SER A 214 -6.87 6.79 4.18
N SER A 215 -6.80 7.58 5.24
CA SER A 215 -6.88 9.03 5.22
C SER A 215 -5.89 9.60 6.25
N GLN A 216 -5.94 10.91 6.47
CA GLN A 216 -5.20 11.52 7.58
C GLN A 216 -5.70 11.06 8.95
N THR A 217 -6.98 10.73 9.09
CA THR A 217 -7.59 10.53 10.41
C THR A 217 -7.78 9.07 10.77
N GLU A 218 -7.71 8.17 9.79
CA GLU A 218 -8.06 6.77 9.98
C GLU A 218 -7.50 5.89 8.86
N TRP A 219 -7.17 4.65 9.22
CA TRP A 219 -6.67 3.59 8.35
C TRP A 219 -7.48 2.32 8.57
N HIS A 220 -7.95 1.73 7.48
CA HIS A 220 -8.73 0.49 7.45
C HIS A 220 -7.99 -0.56 6.63
N PHE A 221 -7.82 -1.75 7.20
CA PHE A 221 -7.17 -2.87 6.53
C PHE A 221 -8.22 -3.85 6.05
N TRP A 222 -8.14 -4.23 4.78
CA TRP A 222 -9.14 -5.04 4.10
C TRP A 222 -8.58 -6.37 3.65
N ALA A 223 -9.46 -7.37 3.60
CA ALA A 223 -9.23 -8.64 2.95
C ALA A 223 -10.45 -9.02 2.09
N TYR A 224 -10.19 -9.61 0.93
CA TYR A 224 -11.20 -10.13 0.01
C TYR A 224 -10.84 -11.55 -0.43
N ASP A 225 -11.73 -12.51 -0.20
CA ASP A 225 -11.50 -13.95 -0.42
C ASP A 225 -12.42 -14.56 -1.49
N ARG A 226 -13.04 -13.72 -2.32
CA ARG A 226 -14.09 -14.07 -3.33
C ARG A 226 -15.43 -14.53 -2.76
N ARG A 227 -15.50 -14.83 -1.46
CA ARG A 227 -16.77 -15.12 -0.77
C ARG A 227 -17.34 -13.85 -0.14
N GLY A 228 -16.46 -12.96 0.32
CA GLY A 228 -16.85 -11.68 0.87
C GLY A 228 -15.66 -10.77 1.16
N PHE A 229 -15.99 -9.64 1.77
CA PHE A 229 -15.04 -8.66 2.27
C PHE A 229 -15.00 -8.71 3.79
N THR A 230 -13.82 -8.48 4.36
CA THR A 230 -13.66 -8.18 5.77
C THR A 230 -12.81 -6.93 5.93
N VAL A 231 -13.03 -6.19 7.01
CA VAL A 231 -12.33 -4.94 7.31
C VAL A 231 -11.87 -4.91 8.76
N SER A 232 -10.75 -4.30 9.06
CA SER A 232 -10.31 -4.10 10.45
C SER A 232 -11.03 -2.93 11.11
N GLU A 233 -10.94 -2.85 12.44
CA GLU A 233 -11.15 -1.58 13.14
C GLU A 233 -10.29 -0.46 12.51
N ALA A 234 -10.80 0.77 12.59
CA ALA A 234 -10.09 1.96 12.15
C ALA A 234 -8.93 2.28 13.09
N ILE A 235 -7.73 2.51 12.54
CA ILE A 235 -6.60 3.03 13.31
C ILE A 235 -6.43 4.51 13.02
N ALA A 236 -6.52 5.36 14.04
CA ALA A 236 -6.18 6.77 13.93
C ALA A 236 -4.66 6.97 13.98
N PRO A 237 -3.99 7.42 12.91
CA PRO A 237 -2.53 7.56 12.88
C PRO A 237 -2.01 8.71 13.76
N TYR A 238 -2.88 9.66 14.13
CA TYR A 238 -2.59 10.77 15.03
C TYR A 238 -3.47 10.68 16.27
N HIS A 239 -2.89 10.98 17.44
CA HIS A 239 -3.61 10.92 18.71
C HIS A 239 -3.11 12.00 19.69
N ARG A 240 -3.97 12.47 20.59
CA ARG A 240 -3.58 13.51 21.58
C ARG A 240 -2.53 13.02 22.57
N ASP A 241 -2.60 11.74 22.91
CA ASP A 241 -1.60 11.02 23.70
C ASP A 241 -0.48 10.50 22.78
N GLU A 242 0.76 10.95 23.01
CA GLU A 242 1.92 10.66 22.17
C GLU A 242 2.26 9.16 22.17
N LYS A 243 2.10 8.48 23.31
CA LYS A 243 2.35 7.03 23.39
C LYS A 243 1.36 6.26 22.52
N GLN A 244 0.08 6.60 22.59
CA GLN A 244 -0.95 5.99 21.75
C GLN A 244 -0.73 6.30 20.27
N GLU A 245 -0.28 7.51 19.92
CA GLU A 245 0.08 7.86 18.54
C GLU A 245 1.20 6.96 18.01
N ILE A 246 2.30 6.81 18.77
CA ILE A 246 3.42 5.94 18.41
C ILE A 246 2.94 4.48 18.23
N MET A 247 2.10 3.99 19.15
CA MET A 247 1.55 2.64 19.06
C MET A 247 0.67 2.45 17.82
N ASN A 248 -0.18 3.43 17.49
CA ASN A 248 -1.03 3.38 16.31
C ASN A 248 -0.21 3.38 15.02
N ARG A 249 0.83 4.23 14.92
CA ARG A 249 1.74 4.23 13.77
C ARG A 249 2.50 2.92 13.64
N LEU A 250 2.95 2.34 14.76
CA LEU A 250 3.60 1.03 14.75
C LEU A 250 2.66 -0.08 14.28
N LYS A 251 1.40 -0.09 14.75
CA LYS A 251 0.36 -1.00 14.26
C LYS A 251 0.14 -0.87 12.76
N ILE A 252 0.08 0.35 12.22
CA ILE A 252 -0.06 0.58 10.78
C ILE A 252 1.10 -0.05 10.00
N VAL A 253 2.34 0.18 10.44
CA VAL A 253 3.53 -0.41 9.80
C VAL A 253 3.49 -1.94 9.88
N ALA A 254 3.16 -2.49 11.05
CA ALA A 254 3.07 -3.94 11.25
C ALA A 254 1.98 -4.58 10.36
N ARG A 255 0.78 -4.02 10.35
CA ARG A 255 -0.34 -4.52 9.52
C ARG A 255 -0.02 -4.44 8.03
N LEU A 256 0.57 -3.34 7.56
CA LEU A 256 1.03 -3.22 6.18
C LEU A 256 2.06 -4.29 5.83
N PHE A 257 3.10 -4.45 6.65
CA PHE A 257 4.13 -5.47 6.40
C PHE A 257 3.51 -6.89 6.38
N GLY A 258 2.61 -7.17 7.31
CA GLY A 258 1.86 -8.42 7.37
C GLY A 258 1.01 -8.68 6.11
N GLN A 259 0.35 -7.65 5.57
CA GLN A 259 -0.41 -7.77 4.31
C GLN A 259 0.50 -8.05 3.12
N PHE A 260 1.63 -7.36 3.02
CA PHE A 260 2.61 -7.60 1.95
C PHE A 260 3.12 -9.04 1.97
N LEU A 261 3.47 -9.57 3.15
CA LEU A 261 3.83 -10.99 3.32
C LEU A 261 2.69 -11.94 2.93
N LYS A 262 1.46 -11.63 3.36
CA LYS A 262 0.26 -12.45 3.10
C LYS A 262 -0.13 -12.51 1.63
N GLY A 263 0.20 -11.52 0.80
CA GLY A 263 0.03 -11.64 -0.64
C GLY A 263 1.29 -12.03 -1.41
N TYR A 264 2.49 -11.81 -0.88
CA TYR A 264 3.75 -12.23 -1.53
C TYR A 264 3.85 -13.76 -1.63
N CYS A 265 3.62 -14.49 -0.53
CA CYS A 265 3.75 -15.95 -0.54
C CYS A 265 2.71 -16.61 -1.48
N PRO A 266 1.41 -16.26 -1.42
CA PRO A 266 0.43 -16.81 -2.36
C PRO A 266 0.68 -16.40 -3.82
N ALA A 267 1.30 -15.24 -4.08
CA ALA A 267 1.69 -14.87 -5.44
C ALA A 267 2.78 -15.80 -5.98
N LEU A 268 3.79 -16.15 -5.19
CA LEU A 268 4.81 -17.14 -5.59
C LEU A 268 4.18 -18.51 -5.87
N HIS A 269 3.23 -18.96 -5.04
CA HIS A 269 2.43 -20.16 -5.33
C HIS A 269 1.66 -20.07 -6.64
N ALA A 270 1.11 -18.90 -6.95
CA ALA A 270 0.40 -18.69 -8.20
C ALA A 270 1.34 -18.75 -9.41
N PHE A 271 2.57 -18.24 -9.30
CA PHE A 271 3.61 -18.39 -10.33
C PHE A 271 4.05 -19.85 -10.51
N ILE A 272 4.20 -20.61 -9.41
CA ILE A 272 4.51 -22.05 -9.45
C ILE A 272 3.42 -22.79 -10.25
N ARG A 273 2.15 -22.63 -9.87
CA ARG A 273 1.01 -23.29 -10.56
C ARG A 273 0.94 -22.92 -12.03
N ARG A 274 1.20 -21.65 -12.36
CA ARG A 274 1.24 -21.19 -13.76
C ARG A 274 2.40 -21.81 -14.53
N SER A 275 3.55 -21.99 -13.90
CA SER A 275 4.71 -22.68 -14.49
C SER A 275 4.43 -24.16 -14.73
N GLU A 276 3.76 -24.84 -13.79
CA GLU A 276 3.36 -26.26 -13.94
C GLU A 276 2.38 -26.44 -15.10
N GLY A 277 1.35 -25.59 -15.18
CA GLY A 277 0.35 -25.65 -16.25
C GLY A 277 0.93 -25.50 -17.66
N LYS A 278 2.06 -24.80 -17.81
CA LYS A 278 2.80 -24.71 -19.08
C LYS A 278 3.64 -25.95 -19.37
N GLY A 279 4.30 -26.52 -18.37
CA GLY A 279 5.10 -27.76 -18.53
C GLY A 279 4.27 -28.94 -19.04
N PHE A 280 3.03 -29.09 -18.55
CA PHE A 280 2.10 -30.11 -19.06
C PHE A 280 1.71 -29.92 -20.53
N GLN A 281 1.69 -28.68 -21.05
CA GLN A 281 1.40 -28.41 -22.46
C GLN A 281 2.62 -28.66 -23.37
N GLU A 282 3.83 -28.60 -22.83
CA GLU A 282 5.09 -28.71 -23.58
C GLU A 282 5.75 -30.10 -23.48
N GLN A 283 5.07 -31.11 -22.89
CA GLN A 283 5.60 -32.48 -22.66
C GLN A 283 6.94 -32.54 -21.90
N GLN A 284 7.29 -31.49 -21.15
CA GLN A 284 8.41 -31.52 -20.21
C GLN A 284 7.88 -31.72 -18.79
N GLU A 285 8.43 -32.68 -18.05
CA GLU A 285 7.97 -32.98 -16.67
C GLU A 285 8.03 -31.73 -15.78
N HIS A 286 9.07 -30.90 -15.88
CA HIS A 286 9.13 -29.58 -15.24
C HIS A 286 10.09 -28.62 -15.98
N SER A 287 9.70 -27.34 -16.11
CA SER A 287 10.62 -26.28 -16.56
C SER A 287 11.80 -26.13 -15.57
N PRO A 288 13.04 -25.84 -16.02
CA PRO A 288 14.18 -25.54 -15.15
C PRO A 288 13.89 -24.47 -14.08
N SER A 289 13.02 -23.49 -14.40
CA SER A 289 12.60 -22.42 -13.49
C SER A 289 11.71 -22.91 -12.33
N TYR A 290 11.16 -24.11 -12.39
CA TYR A 290 10.23 -24.64 -11.39
C TYR A 290 10.89 -24.81 -10.01
N ASN A 291 12.11 -25.34 -9.98
CA ASN A 291 12.86 -25.53 -8.73
C ASN A 291 13.27 -24.19 -8.10
N GLU A 292 13.59 -23.19 -8.92
CA GLU A 292 13.85 -21.82 -8.49
C GLU A 292 12.61 -21.22 -7.83
N TRP A 293 11.43 -21.33 -8.46
CA TRP A 293 10.18 -20.87 -7.87
C TRP A 293 9.86 -21.57 -6.55
N LYS A 294 10.02 -22.89 -6.47
CA LYS A 294 9.81 -23.65 -5.23
C LYS A 294 10.73 -23.19 -4.10
N LYS A 295 12.02 -22.99 -4.40
CA LYS A 295 13.00 -22.49 -3.44
C LYS A 295 12.63 -21.08 -2.96
N ALA A 296 12.33 -20.17 -3.89
CA ALA A 296 11.91 -18.81 -3.57
C ALA A 296 10.66 -18.79 -2.70
N SER A 297 9.67 -19.63 -3.00
CA SER A 297 8.43 -19.74 -2.23
C SER A 297 8.66 -20.27 -0.82
N SER A 298 9.41 -21.35 -0.66
CA SER A 298 9.72 -21.93 0.65
C SER A 298 10.45 -20.92 1.55
N LEU A 299 11.38 -20.14 0.99
CA LEU A 299 12.09 -19.08 1.71
C LEU A 299 11.14 -17.93 2.12
N ALA A 300 10.20 -17.54 1.25
CA ALA A 300 9.20 -16.52 1.55
C ALA A 300 8.25 -16.97 2.68
N GLU A 301 7.80 -18.22 2.65
CA GLU A 301 6.95 -18.80 3.70
C GLU A 301 7.69 -18.89 5.04
N ALA A 302 8.97 -19.30 5.02
CA ALA A 302 9.82 -19.29 6.19
C ALA A 302 10.00 -17.87 6.75
N ALA A 303 10.19 -16.87 5.88
CA ALA A 303 10.27 -15.46 6.26
C ALA A 303 8.96 -14.99 6.91
N GLN A 304 7.82 -15.34 6.32
CA GLN A 304 6.50 -15.02 6.86
C GLN A 304 6.32 -15.64 8.25
N ALA A 305 6.51 -16.95 8.39
CA ALA A 305 6.38 -17.66 9.66
C ALA A 305 7.32 -17.08 10.73
N LYS A 306 8.55 -16.74 10.35
CA LYS A 306 9.51 -16.10 11.25
C LYS A 306 9.07 -14.69 11.65
N ALA A 307 8.53 -13.89 10.73
CA ALA A 307 8.04 -12.54 11.03
C ALA A 307 6.89 -12.53 12.06
N PHE A 308 6.00 -13.51 11.99
CA PHE A 308 4.88 -13.67 12.92
C PHE A 308 5.26 -14.33 14.26
N SER A 309 6.41 -15.00 14.33
CA SER A 309 6.91 -15.63 15.57
C SER A 309 8.08 -14.89 16.22
N ALA A 310 8.60 -13.86 15.55
CA ALA A 310 9.74 -13.06 15.99
C ALA A 310 9.46 -12.33 17.31
N LYS A 311 10.48 -12.28 18.16
CA LYS A 311 10.41 -11.61 19.49
C LYS A 311 11.44 -10.49 19.64
N GLY A 312 12.28 -10.25 18.63
CA GLY A 312 13.35 -9.27 18.72
C GLY A 312 14.04 -8.98 17.38
N GLU A 313 14.98 -8.03 17.44
CA GLU A 313 15.78 -7.55 16.30
C GLU A 313 16.50 -8.68 15.55
N GLN A 314 17.09 -9.64 16.29
CA GLN A 314 17.80 -10.77 15.70
C GLN A 314 16.87 -11.66 14.87
N ASP A 315 15.65 -11.90 15.35
CA ASP A 315 14.67 -12.68 14.60
C ASP A 315 14.24 -11.97 13.32
N PHE A 316 14.12 -10.64 13.36
CA PHE A 316 13.79 -9.85 12.18
C PHE A 316 14.95 -9.79 11.17
N ALA A 317 16.21 -9.80 11.63
CA ALA A 317 17.35 -9.93 10.73
C ALA A 317 17.29 -11.26 9.93
N VAL A 318 16.81 -12.33 10.56
CA VAL A 318 16.54 -13.61 9.87
C VAL A 318 15.41 -13.44 8.85
N VAL A 319 14.33 -12.72 9.17
CA VAL A 319 13.25 -12.41 8.20
C VAL A 319 13.81 -11.69 6.97
N ARG A 320 14.60 -10.63 7.16
CA ARG A 320 15.24 -9.89 6.05
C ARG A 320 16.13 -10.80 5.22
N SER A 321 16.96 -11.63 5.87
CA SER A 321 17.82 -12.59 5.18
C SER A 321 17.03 -13.59 4.34
N LEU A 322 15.93 -14.13 4.87
CA LEU A 322 15.08 -15.07 4.15
C LEU A 322 14.35 -14.42 2.97
N LEU A 323 13.87 -13.17 3.11
CA LEU A 323 13.26 -12.43 2.00
C LEU A 323 14.28 -12.14 0.89
N ASN A 324 15.52 -11.78 1.25
CA ASN A 324 16.59 -11.58 0.27
C ASN A 324 16.95 -12.89 -0.45
N GLN A 325 17.12 -13.98 0.29
CA GLN A 325 17.37 -15.29 -0.31
C GLN A 325 16.20 -15.75 -1.19
N SER A 326 14.96 -15.44 -0.81
CA SER A 326 13.77 -15.71 -1.63
C SER A 326 13.87 -14.98 -2.96
N TYR A 327 14.23 -13.69 -2.94
CA TYR A 327 14.45 -12.90 -4.16
C TYR A 327 15.60 -13.44 -5.02
N ASP A 328 16.73 -13.78 -4.40
CA ASP A 328 17.91 -14.32 -5.09
C ASP A 328 17.63 -15.70 -5.73
N ALA A 329 16.69 -16.45 -5.16
CA ALA A 329 16.25 -17.74 -5.69
C ALA A 329 15.22 -17.63 -6.83
N LEU A 330 14.69 -16.44 -7.13
CA LEU A 330 13.77 -16.26 -8.26
C LEU A 330 14.49 -16.56 -9.60
N PRO A 331 13.75 -17.00 -10.63
CA PRO A 331 14.32 -17.15 -11.97
C PRO A 331 14.93 -15.86 -12.49
N HIS A 332 16.03 -15.98 -13.24
CA HIS A 332 16.80 -14.82 -13.72
C HIS A 332 15.95 -13.79 -14.48
N ASP A 333 15.00 -14.24 -15.30
CA ASP A 333 14.12 -13.36 -16.08
C ASP A 333 13.14 -12.54 -15.22
N CYS A 334 12.97 -12.92 -13.94
CA CYS A 334 12.10 -12.23 -12.99
C CYS A 334 12.83 -11.18 -12.14
N LYS A 335 14.18 -11.21 -12.13
CA LYS A 335 15.00 -10.26 -11.38
C LYS A 335 15.02 -8.93 -12.13
N ARG A 336 14.12 -8.02 -11.76
CA ARG A 336 14.14 -6.65 -12.27
C ARG A 336 15.18 -5.84 -11.50
N PRO A 337 15.97 -4.98 -12.16
CA PRO A 337 16.72 -3.97 -11.42
C PRO A 337 15.74 -3.15 -10.59
N LEU A 338 16.09 -2.90 -9.33
CA LEU A 338 15.33 -2.08 -8.39
C LEU A 338 15.01 -0.71 -9.01
N ARG A 339 13.83 -0.58 -9.64
CA ARG A 339 13.26 0.71 -10.02
C ARG A 339 12.45 1.24 -8.85
N PHE A 340 13.12 1.51 -7.75
CA PHE A 340 12.67 2.67 -7.00
C PHE A 340 13.04 3.88 -7.87
N PRO A 341 12.23 4.95 -7.93
CA PRO A 341 12.87 6.24 -8.15
C PRO A 341 13.94 6.28 -7.06
N THR A 342 15.20 6.15 -7.48
CA THR A 342 16.34 6.43 -6.62
C THR A 342 15.92 7.64 -5.82
N GLN A 343 16.02 7.57 -4.48
CA GLN A 343 15.98 8.81 -3.71
C GLN A 343 16.86 9.78 -4.49
N SER A 344 16.23 10.83 -5.02
CA SER A 344 16.88 11.71 -5.96
C SER A 344 18.27 12.00 -5.43
N ASN A 345 19.33 11.73 -6.22
CA ASN A 345 20.72 11.96 -5.83
C ASN A 345 20.93 13.39 -5.28
N ILE A 346 19.98 14.30 -5.54
CA ILE A 346 19.83 15.60 -4.90
C ILE A 346 19.93 15.56 -3.37
N ILE A 347 19.44 14.51 -2.67
CA ILE A 347 19.54 14.46 -1.19
C ILE A 347 20.97 14.15 -0.74
N ASP A 348 21.66 13.23 -1.40
CA ASP A 348 23.06 12.92 -1.09
C ASP A 348 23.99 14.06 -1.53
N GLU A 349 23.73 14.68 -2.69
CA GLU A 349 24.41 15.89 -3.16
C GLU A 349 24.19 17.09 -2.21
N CYS A 350 23.00 17.27 -1.65
CA CYS A 350 22.73 18.31 -0.65
C CYS A 350 23.42 18.04 0.70
N ILE A 351 23.59 16.77 1.09
CA ILE A 351 24.33 16.40 2.31
C ILE A 351 25.84 16.63 2.12
N GLU A 352 26.39 16.29 0.95
CA GLU A 352 27.79 16.54 0.60
C GLU A 352 28.10 18.05 0.46
N GLU A 353 27.20 18.85 -0.13
CA GLU A 353 27.33 20.32 -0.18
C GLU A 353 27.30 20.95 1.22
N LEU A 354 26.46 20.43 2.13
CA LEU A 354 26.38 20.90 3.52
C LEU A 354 27.61 20.51 4.34
N GLN A 355 28.29 19.41 4.00
CA GLN A 355 29.51 18.97 4.65
C GLN A 355 30.77 19.67 4.12
N CYS A 356 30.82 20.01 2.82
CA CYS A 356 31.93 20.78 2.23
C CYS A 356 31.94 22.27 2.64
N ARG A 357 30.83 22.83 3.12
CA ARG A 357 30.76 24.23 3.59
C ARG A 357 31.21 24.44 5.05
N LYS A 358 31.67 23.39 5.73
CA LYS A 358 32.16 23.44 7.12
C LYS A 358 33.69 23.27 7.26
N THR A 359 34.41 23.33 6.15
CA THR A 359 35.86 23.58 6.06
C THR A 359 36.07 24.89 5.35
#